data_AF-A0A3B0MG92-F1
#
_entry.id   AF-A0A3B0MG92-F1
#
_cell.length_a   1.000
_cell.length_b   1.000
_cell.length_c   1.000
_cell.angle_alpha   90.00
_cell.angle_beta   90.00
_cell.angle_gamma   90.00
#
_symmetry.space_group_name_H-M   'P 1'
#
loop_
_entity.id
_entity.type
_entity.pdbx_description
1 polymer ?
#
loop_
_entity_poly.entity_id
_entity_poly.type
_entity_poly.pdbx_seq_one_letter_code
_entity_poly.pdbx_strand_id
1 'polypeptide(L)'
;MIISIKSAKFTRFDKAKIDTRNGIATYLDKDELRVGAAICEVIDRKYPNIEQVIPKKNILVSIIGFNASYLADIQKVAKIYNPKYQSIKIKPNGNDNASIIELSENASVIIIPMKI
;
A
#
# COMPACT_ATOMS: atom_id res chain seq x y z
N MET A 1 -14.28 -3.61 1.66
CA MET A 1 -14.47 -2.17 1.93
C MET A 1 -13.12 -1.47 1.88
N ILE A 2 -12.83 -0.82 0.77
CA ILE A 2 -11.66 0.03 0.55
C ILE A 2 -12.09 1.47 0.75
N ILE A 3 -11.31 2.23 1.51
CA ILE A 3 -11.62 3.61 1.89
C ILE A 3 -10.43 4.49 1.54
N SER A 4 -10.70 5.61 0.87
CA SER A 4 -9.72 6.66 0.63
C SER A 4 -9.85 7.72 1.72
N ILE A 5 -8.73 8.09 2.35
CA ILE A 5 -8.69 9.18 3.34
C ILE A 5 -8.02 10.39 2.70
N LYS A 6 -8.76 11.49 2.56
CA LYS A 6 -8.33 12.72 1.91
C LYS A 6 -7.87 13.74 2.96
N SER A 7 -6.60 13.67 3.36
CA SER A 7 -5.88 14.74 4.08
C SER A 7 -4.39 14.41 4.21
N ALA A 8 -3.60 15.36 4.75
CA ALA A 8 -2.27 15.07 5.26
C ALA A 8 -2.34 13.90 6.27
N LYS A 9 -1.38 12.97 6.17
CA LYS A 9 -1.28 11.81 7.08
C LYS A 9 -1.04 12.32 8.49
N PHE A 10 -2.05 12.29 9.35
CA PHE A 10 -1.86 12.47 10.78
C PHE A 10 -1.19 11.19 11.30
N THR A 11 0.04 11.28 11.80
CA THR A 11 0.86 10.10 12.15
C THR A 11 0.96 9.82 13.64
N ARG A 12 0.47 10.73 14.50
CA ARG A 12 0.52 10.60 15.97
C ARG A 12 -0.87 10.26 16.52
N PHE A 13 -1.35 9.06 16.22
CA PHE A 13 -2.60 8.54 16.76
C PHE A 13 -2.44 7.08 17.15
N ASP A 14 -3.28 6.61 18.07
CA ASP A 14 -3.32 5.21 18.49
C ASP A 14 -4.26 4.39 17.60
N LYS A 15 -5.47 4.92 17.36
CA LYS A 15 -6.46 4.29 16.48
C LYS A 15 -7.25 5.27 15.62
N ALA A 16 -7.75 4.79 14.48
CA ALA A 16 -8.63 5.54 13.60
C ALA A 16 -10.02 4.91 13.57
N LYS A 17 -11.06 5.69 13.88
CA LYS A 17 -12.46 5.29 13.75
C LYS A 17 -13.01 5.82 12.44
N ILE A 18 -13.45 4.92 11.57
CA ILE A 18 -13.97 5.27 10.24
C ILE A 18 -15.49 5.26 10.25
N ASP A 19 -16.09 6.42 10.04
CA ASP A 19 -17.53 6.60 9.84
C ASP A 19 -17.82 6.80 8.36
N THR A 20 -18.17 5.72 7.68
CA THR A 20 -18.47 5.74 6.24
C THR A 20 -19.82 6.36 5.91
N ARG A 21 -20.73 6.52 6.88
CA ARG A 21 -22.02 7.19 6.65
C ARG A 21 -21.84 8.70 6.59
N ASN A 22 -21.01 9.23 7.48
CA ASN A 22 -20.72 10.66 7.53
C ASN A 22 -19.50 11.06 6.70
N GLY A 23 -18.73 10.09 6.18
CA GLY A 23 -17.55 10.34 5.36
C GLY A 23 -16.38 10.92 6.17
N ILE A 24 -16.24 10.52 7.43
CA ILE A 24 -15.23 11.05 8.35
C ILE A 24 -14.40 9.93 8.98
N ALA A 25 -13.08 10.06 8.89
CA ALA A 25 -12.12 9.30 9.69
C ALA A 25 -11.71 10.13 10.91
N THR A 26 -11.89 9.61 12.11
CA THR A 26 -11.51 10.27 13.37
C THR A 26 -10.27 9.59 13.95
N TYR A 27 -9.23 10.35 14.26
CA TYR A 27 -8.02 9.85 14.90
C TYR A 27 -8.12 10.05 16.41
N LEU A 28 -7.85 8.97 17.15
CA LEU A 28 -7.95 8.90 18.60
C LEU A 28 -6.59 8.56 19.20
N ASP A 29 -6.28 9.11 20.37
CA ASP A 29 -5.14 8.68 21.18
C ASP A 29 -5.50 7.48 22.08
N LYS A 30 -4.54 7.07 22.91
CA LYS A 30 -4.67 5.95 23.86
C LYS A 30 -5.77 6.14 24.91
N ASP A 31 -6.19 7.38 25.15
CA ASP A 31 -7.19 7.75 26.16
C ASP A 31 -8.56 8.01 25.50
N GLU A 32 -8.76 7.55 24.24
CA GLU A 32 -9.96 7.75 23.43
C GLU A 32 -10.26 9.22 23.07
N LEU A 33 -9.29 10.13 23.21
CA LEU A 33 -9.48 11.53 22.89
C LEU A 33 -9.23 11.80 21.40
N ARG A 34 -10.08 12.64 20.80
CA ARG A 34 -9.95 13.03 19.40
C ARG A 34 -8.75 13.95 19.21
N VAL A 35 -7.74 13.45 18.52
CA VAL A 35 -6.52 14.18 18.16
C VAL A 35 -6.51 14.66 16.71
N GLY A 36 -7.44 14.20 15.87
CA GLY A 36 -7.58 14.67 14.50
C GLY A 36 -8.81 14.13 13.78
N ALA A 37 -9.06 14.63 12.58
CA ALA A 37 -10.03 14.05 11.66
C ALA A 37 -9.64 14.30 10.20
N ALA A 38 -10.15 13.45 9.32
CA ALA A 38 -9.97 13.51 7.88
C ALA A 38 -11.27 13.14 7.17
N ILE A 39 -11.43 13.61 5.94
CA ILE A 39 -12.53 13.18 5.08
C ILE A 39 -12.20 11.78 4.55
N CYS A 40 -13.17 10.87 4.56
CA CYS A 40 -13.02 9.56 3.96
C CYS A 40 -14.15 9.22 2.99
N GLU A 41 -13.84 8.50 1.92
CA GLU A 41 -14.80 8.04 0.92
C GLU A 41 -14.64 6.54 0.65
N VAL A 42 -15.75 5.84 0.47
CA VAL A 42 -15.75 4.42 0.07
C VAL A 42 -15.44 4.33 -1.43
N ILE A 43 -14.41 3.57 -1.78
CA ILE A 43 -13.88 3.45 -3.15
C ILE A 43 -13.91 2.00 -3.68
N ASP A 44 -14.76 1.15 -3.10
CA ASP A 44 -14.89 -0.29 -3.37
C ASP A 44 -15.00 -0.70 -4.85
N ARG A 45 -15.33 0.23 -5.76
CA ARG A 45 -15.54 -0.04 -7.19
C ARG A 45 -14.41 0.42 -8.11
N LYS A 46 -13.37 1.10 -7.60
CA LYS A 46 -12.32 1.72 -8.44
C LYS A 46 -10.96 0.99 -8.39
N TYR A 47 -10.80 0.03 -7.48
CA TYR A 47 -9.54 -0.65 -7.26
C TYR A 47 -9.72 -2.16 -7.46
N PRO A 48 -8.75 -2.84 -8.09
CA PRO A 48 -8.88 -4.24 -8.42
C PRO A 48 -8.99 -5.08 -7.15
N ASN A 49 -9.81 -6.14 -7.20
CA ASN A 49 -9.88 -7.13 -6.14
C ASN A 49 -8.48 -7.72 -5.94
N ILE A 50 -7.85 -7.44 -4.80
CA ILE A 50 -6.44 -7.80 -4.55
C ILE A 50 -6.20 -9.30 -4.72
N GLU A 51 -7.18 -10.15 -4.35
CA GLU A 51 -7.15 -11.61 -4.53
C GLU A 51 -7.01 -12.04 -6.00
N GLN A 52 -7.46 -11.20 -6.94
CA GLN A 52 -7.32 -11.44 -8.37
C GLN A 52 -5.96 -11.00 -8.91
N VAL A 53 -5.30 -10.04 -8.26
CA VAL A 53 -4.03 -9.45 -8.71
C VAL A 53 -2.83 -10.04 -7.99
N ILE A 54 -3.01 -10.67 -6.82
CA ILE A 54 -1.95 -11.39 -6.11
C ILE A 54 -1.43 -12.51 -7.02
N PRO A 55 -0.13 -12.49 -7.36
CA PRO A 55 0.51 -13.56 -8.09
C PRO A 55 0.35 -14.90 -7.39
N LYS A 56 -0.33 -15.85 -8.03
CA LYS A 56 -0.51 -17.22 -7.51
C LYS A 56 0.66 -18.14 -7.84
N LYS A 57 1.61 -17.65 -8.64
CA LYS A 57 2.80 -18.36 -9.11
C LYS A 57 4.01 -17.42 -8.98
N ASN A 58 5.20 -18.02 -9.02
CA ASN A 58 6.47 -17.32 -9.11
C ASN A 58 7.19 -17.84 -10.35
N ILE A 59 6.89 -17.22 -11.49
CA ILE A 59 7.52 -17.55 -12.77
C ILE A 59 8.86 -16.81 -12.87
N LEU A 60 9.93 -17.58 -13.02
CA LEU A 60 11.28 -17.04 -13.23
C LEU A 60 11.35 -16.25 -14.54
N VAL A 61 12.11 -15.17 -14.50
CA VAL A 61 12.30 -14.24 -15.62
C VAL A 61 13.73 -13.70 -15.56
N SER A 62 14.38 -13.59 -16.72
CA SER A 62 15.72 -13.03 -16.84
C SER A 62 15.75 -11.51 -16.76
N ILE A 63 14.77 -10.84 -17.37
CA ILE A 63 14.66 -9.37 -17.45
C ILE A 63 13.20 -8.98 -17.24
N ILE A 64 12.96 -8.08 -16.29
CA ILE A 64 11.64 -7.53 -15.99
C ILE A 64 11.69 -6.01 -15.97
N GLY A 65 10.75 -5.35 -16.65
CA GLY A 65 10.64 -3.90 -16.67
C GLY A 65 9.70 -3.40 -15.57
N PHE A 66 10.07 -2.32 -14.89
CA PHE A 66 9.19 -1.60 -13.97
C PHE A 66 9.14 -0.12 -14.30
N ASN A 67 8.00 0.51 -14.02
CA ASN A 67 7.95 1.96 -13.97
C ASN A 67 8.84 2.47 -12.83
N ALA A 68 9.85 3.27 -13.15
CA ALA A 68 10.79 3.81 -12.16
C ALA A 68 10.11 4.68 -11.10
N SER A 69 9.03 5.40 -11.43
CA SER A 69 8.27 6.20 -10.47
C SER A 69 7.60 5.34 -9.40
N TYR A 70 7.14 4.14 -9.75
CA TYR A 70 6.58 3.21 -8.75
C TYR A 70 7.65 2.69 -7.79
N LEU A 71 8.87 2.44 -8.29
CA LEU A 71 9.99 2.06 -7.43
C LEU A 71 10.39 3.19 -6.47
N ALA A 72 10.28 4.44 -6.89
CA ALA A 72 10.53 5.59 -6.01
C ALA A 72 9.51 5.68 -4.86
N ASP A 73 8.24 5.40 -5.12
CA ASP A 73 7.22 5.37 -4.06
C ASP A 73 7.42 4.18 -3.11
N ILE A 74 7.79 3.02 -3.66
CA ILE A 74 8.17 1.84 -2.85
C ILE A 74 9.35 2.16 -1.94
N GLN A 75 10.35 2.89 -2.42
CA GLN A 75 11.48 3.31 -1.60
C GLN A 75 11.05 4.22 -0.43
N LYS A 76 10.09 5.13 -0.63
CA LYS A 76 9.53 5.95 0.46
C LYS A 76 8.86 5.08 1.52
N VAL A 77 8.19 4.00 1.12
CA VAL A 77 7.57 3.05 2.04
C VAL A 77 8.64 2.18 2.73
N ALA A 78 9.68 1.75 2.00
CA ALA A 78 10.78 0.97 2.54
C ALA A 78 11.56 1.72 3.64
N LYS A 79 11.62 3.06 3.59
CA LYS A 79 12.15 3.89 4.69
C LYS A 79 11.39 3.72 6.01
N ILE A 80 10.10 3.42 5.95
CA ILE A 80 9.25 3.26 7.15
C ILE A 80 9.48 1.86 7.74
N TYR A 81 9.52 0.82 6.91
CA TYR A 81 9.64 -0.56 7.37
C TYR A 81 11.09 -1.02 7.60
N ASN A 82 12.04 -0.51 6.82
CA ASN A 82 13.47 -0.84 6.87
C ASN A 82 14.32 0.45 6.90
N PRO A 83 14.26 1.28 7.96
CA PRO A 83 14.87 2.62 7.95
C PRO A 83 16.38 2.64 7.70
N LYS A 84 17.10 1.59 8.12
CA LYS A 84 18.57 1.51 8.00
C LYS A 84 19.06 1.30 6.57
N TYR A 85 18.42 0.40 5.83
CA TYR A 85 18.90 -0.04 4.51
C TYR A 85 17.88 0.18 3.39
N GLN A 86 16.62 0.42 3.73
CA GLN A 86 15.50 0.63 2.79
C GLN A 86 15.37 -0.55 1.81
N SER A 87 15.72 -1.75 2.28
CA SER A 87 15.76 -2.96 1.46
C SER A 87 14.36 -3.45 1.11
N ILE A 88 14.26 -4.09 -0.05
CA ILE A 88 13.04 -4.75 -0.54
C ILE A 88 13.41 -6.11 -1.13
N LYS A 89 12.48 -7.06 -1.13
CA LYS A 89 12.61 -8.32 -1.88
C LYS A 89 11.60 -8.32 -3.02
N ILE A 90 12.07 -8.52 -4.25
CA ILE A 90 11.20 -8.58 -5.43
C ILE A 90 10.99 -10.06 -5.77
N LYS A 91 9.73 -10.49 -5.79
CA LYS A 91 9.26 -11.80 -6.25
C LYS A 91 8.58 -11.61 -7.61
N PRO A 92 9.32 -11.80 -8.71
CA PRO A 92 8.75 -11.64 -10.05
C PRO A 92 7.76 -12.76 -10.37
N ASN A 93 6.92 -12.55 -11.38
CA ASN A 93 6.02 -13.59 -11.89
C ASN A 93 5.90 -13.54 -13.42
N GLY A 94 7.04 -13.55 -14.10
CA GLY A 94 7.11 -13.30 -15.53
C GLY A 94 6.87 -11.83 -15.90
N ASN A 95 6.82 -11.55 -17.20
CA ASN A 95 6.77 -10.18 -17.73
C ASN A 95 5.35 -9.61 -17.88
N ASP A 96 4.34 -10.47 -17.87
CA ASP A 96 2.94 -10.09 -18.10
C ASP A 96 2.09 -10.12 -16.83
N ASN A 97 2.62 -10.65 -15.73
CA ASN A 97 1.88 -10.76 -14.48
C ASN A 97 2.47 -9.85 -13.41
N ALA A 98 1.64 -9.49 -12.43
CA ALA A 98 2.08 -8.69 -11.31
C ALA A 98 3.26 -9.34 -10.57
N SER A 99 4.14 -8.51 -10.02
CA SER A 99 5.22 -8.91 -9.12
C SER A 99 4.88 -8.49 -7.70
N ILE A 100 5.35 -9.27 -6.72
CA ILE A 100 5.22 -8.91 -5.30
C ILE A 100 6.53 -8.30 -4.83
N ILE A 101 6.45 -7.14 -4.21
CA ILE A 101 7.58 -6.49 -3.53
C ILE A 101 7.34 -6.55 -2.03
N GLU A 102 8.16 -7.31 -1.32
CA GLU A 102 8.08 -7.45 0.14
C GLU A 102 8.95 -6.40 0.81
N LEU A 103 8.33 -5.65 1.72
CA LEU A 103 8.97 -4.65 2.57
C LEU A 103 9.28 -5.24 3.95
N SER A 104 8.39 -6.07 4.48
CA SER A 104 8.56 -6.83 5.73
C SER A 104 7.68 -8.08 5.70
N GLU A 105 7.70 -8.89 6.76
CA GLU A 105 6.81 -10.06 6.88
C GLU A 105 5.32 -9.71 6.78
N ASN A 106 4.96 -8.49 7.17
CA ASN A 106 3.56 -8.03 7.25
C ASN A 106 3.23 -6.93 6.22
N ALA A 107 4.14 -6.60 5.31
CA ALA A 107 3.95 -5.52 4.35
C ALA A 107 4.50 -5.88 2.97
N SER A 108 3.61 -5.85 1.98
CA SER A 108 3.94 -6.11 0.59
C SER A 108 3.21 -5.14 -0.34
N VAL A 109 3.78 -4.94 -1.53
CA VAL A 109 3.23 -4.12 -2.60
C VAL A 109 3.13 -4.99 -3.85
N ILE A 110 2.01 -4.89 -4.55
CA ILE A 110 1.81 -5.55 -5.84
C ILE A 110 2.03 -4.51 -6.93
N ILE A 111 2.92 -4.82 -7.87
CA ILE A 111 3.26 -3.94 -8.99
C ILE A 111 3.09 -4.69 -10.31
N ILE A 112 2.50 -4.04 -11.30
CA ILE A 112 2.41 -4.60 -12.65
C ILE A 112 3.67 -4.21 -13.42
N PRO A 113 4.39 -5.17 -14.05
CA PRO A 113 5.54 -4.87 -14.89
C PRO A 113 5.17 -4.01 -16.10
N MET A 114 6.15 -3.28 -16.61
CA MET A 114 6.02 -2.57 -17.88
C MET A 114 6.66 -3.39 -18.99
N LYS A 115 5.99 -3.43 -20.15
CA LYS A 115 6.59 -3.90 -21.41
C LYS A 115 7.46 -2.78 -21.95
N ILE A 116 8.75 -3.04 -22.09
CA ILE A 116 9.77 -2.13 -22.60
C ILE A 116 10.68 -2.93 -23.53
#